data_AF-A0A2N2L937-F1
#
_entry.id   AF-A0A2N2L937-F1
#
_cell.length_a   1.000
_cell.length_b   1.000
_cell.length_c   1.000
_cell.angle_alpha   90.00
_cell.angle_beta   90.00
_cell.angle_gamma   90.00
#
_symmetry.space_group_name_H-M   'P 1'
#
loop_
_entity.id
_entity.type
_entity.pdbx_description
1 polymer ?
#
loop_
_entity_poly.entity_id
_entity_poly.type
_entity_poly.pdbx_seq_one_letter_code
_entity_poly.pdbx_strand_id
1 'polypeptide(L)' 'ELAMQEGWSTANQKIREMGFGAGMGLCNIKNYSDEFHISSEIGKGTHLKMIIQTP' A
#
# COMPACT_ATOMS: atom_id res chain seq x y z
N GLU A 1 -7.41 6.09 -5.84
CA GLU A 1 -7.16 4.84 -6.60
C GLU A 1 -5.70 4.64 -6.96
N LEU A 2 -4.96 5.66 -7.40
CA LEU A 2 -3.54 5.56 -7.78
C LEU A 2 -2.65 4.74 -6.82
N ALA A 3 -2.83 4.89 -5.50
CA ALA A 3 -2.05 4.15 -4.50
C ALA A 3 -2.22 2.62 -4.55
N MET A 4 -3.28 2.12 -5.21
CA MET A 4 -3.52 0.69 -5.42
C MET A 4 -2.92 0.17 -6.74
N GLN A 5 -2.45 1.06 -7.62
CA GLN A 5 -1.84 0.69 -8.89
C GLN A 5 -0.40 0.21 -8.64
N GLU A 6 -0.09 -0.98 -9.14
CA GLU A 6 1.26 -1.53 -9.09
C GLU A 6 2.29 -0.57 -9.70
N GLY A 7 3.39 -0.34 -8.99
CA GLY A 7 4.47 0.54 -9.44
C GLY A 7 4.19 2.03 -9.28
N TRP A 8 2.98 2.44 -8.89
CA TRP A 8 2.70 3.85 -8.64
C TRP A 8 3.36 4.32 -7.34
N SER A 9 4.10 5.42 -7.44
CA SER A 9 4.85 5.96 -6.31
C SER A 9 4.99 7.47 -6.42
N THR A 10 4.88 8.14 -5.28
CA THR A 10 5.20 9.56 -5.12
C THR A 10 6.67 9.78 -4.73
N ALA A 11 7.44 8.70 -4.54
CA ALA A 11 8.86 8.79 -4.23
C ALA A 11 9.64 9.29 -5.45
N ASN A 12 10.55 10.24 -5.22
CA ASN A 12 11.46 10.71 -6.25
C ASN A 12 12.52 9.65 -6.61
N GLN A 13 13.25 9.87 -7.70
CA GLN A 13 14.24 8.93 -8.23
C GLN A 13 15.31 8.53 -7.20
N LYS A 14 15.87 9.50 -6.47
CA LYS A 14 16.91 9.23 -5.45
C LYS A 14 16.41 8.27 -4.36
N ILE A 15 15.19 8.48 -3.87
CA ILE A 15 14.58 7.59 -2.86
C ILE A 15 14.33 6.20 -3.43
N ARG A 16 13.96 6.10 -4.70
CA ARG A 16 13.79 4.81 -5.41
C ARG A 16 15.11 4.07 -5.62
N GLU A 17 16.18 4.78 -5.96
CA GLU A 17 17.54 4.22 -6.08
C GLU A 17 18.07 3.69 -4.74
N MET A 18 17.61 4.26 -3.62
CA MET A 18 17.88 3.75 -2.28
C MET A 18 17.05 2.50 -1.91
N GLY A 19 16.20 2.01 -2.83
CA GLY A 19 15.36 0.82 -2.63
C GLY A 19 13.99 1.08 -2.01
N PHE A 20 13.58 2.35 -1.83
CA PHE A 20 12.29 2.70 -1.23
C PHE A 20 11.24 3.10 -2.28
N GLY A 21 9.96 2.98 -1.93
CA GLY A 21 8.89 3.55 -2.75
C GLY A 21 8.74 2.91 -4.12
N ALA A 22 8.89 1.58 -4.21
CA ALA A 22 8.64 0.83 -5.45
C ALA A 22 7.16 0.80 -5.88
N GLY A 23 6.24 1.23 -5.02
CA GLY A 23 4.80 1.25 -5.35
C GLY A 23 4.11 -0.13 -5.30
N MET A 24 4.69 -1.10 -4.57
CA MET A 24 4.18 -2.48 -4.53
C MET A 24 3.51 -2.87 -3.20
N GLY A 25 3.52 -2.01 -2.19
CA GLY A 25 3.07 -2.37 -0.84
C GLY A 25 1.58 -2.71 -0.77
N LEU A 26 0.72 -1.76 -1.13
CA LEU A 26 -0.73 -1.89 -0.95
C LEU A 26 -1.37 -2.94 -1.85
N CYS A 27 -0.92 -3.05 -3.11
CA CYS A 27 -1.39 -4.08 -4.01
C CYS A 27 -0.99 -5.48 -3.51
N ASN A 28 0.25 -5.66 -3.05
CA ASN A 28 0.68 -6.94 -2.48
C ASN A 28 -0.14 -7.28 -1.23
N ILE A 29 -0.33 -6.34 -0.31
CA ILE A 29 -1.15 -6.59 0.90
C ILE A 29 -2.56 -7.04 0.49
N LYS A 30 -3.20 -6.35 -0.45
CA LYS A 30 -4.53 -6.73 -0.96
C LYS A 30 -4.54 -8.12 -1.60
N ASN A 31 -3.52 -8.45 -2.38
CA ASN A 31 -3.44 -9.73 -3.10
C ASN A 31 -3.20 -10.93 -2.15
N TYR A 32 -2.63 -10.70 -0.97
CA TYR A 32 -2.29 -11.74 0.02
C TYR A 32 -3.19 -11.77 1.26
N SER A 33 -4.25 -10.96 1.29
CA SER A 33 -5.23 -10.93 2.40
C SER A 33 -6.58 -11.46 1.95
N ASP A 34 -7.29 -12.18 2.83
CA ASP A 34 -8.68 -12.59 2.59
C ASP A 34 -9.64 -11.40 2.68
N GLU A 35 -9.39 -10.49 3.62
CA GLU A 35 -10.11 -9.22 3.76
C GLU A 35 -9.15 -8.04 3.72
N PHE A 36 -9.52 -7.00 2.96
CA PHE A 36 -8.76 -5.77 2.80
C PHE A 36 -9.66 -4.55 2.96
N HIS A 37 -9.40 -3.74 3.98
CA HIS A 37 -10.10 -2.49 4.22
C HIS A 37 -9.11 -1.35 4.46
N ILE A 38 -9.21 -0.30 3.66
CA ILE A 38 -8.41 0.91 3.80
C ILE A 38 -9.31 2.14 3.88
N SER A 39 -9.04 3.03 4.82
CA SER A 39 -9.67 4.33 4.95
C SER A 39 -8.61 5.40 5.20
N SER A 40 -8.85 6.61 4.73
CA SER A 40 -7.92 7.72 4.90
C SER A 40 -8.69 9.02 5.01
N GLU A 41 -8.23 9.90 5.89
CA GLU A 41 -8.78 11.23 6.05
C GLU A 41 -7.64 12.25 6.16
N ILE A 42 -7.78 13.34 5.39
CA ILE A 42 -6.80 14.42 5.35
C ILE A 42 -6.64 15.03 6.75
N GLY A 43 -5.39 15.13 7.21
CA GLY A 43 -5.08 15.64 8.54
C GLY A 43 -5.28 14.65 9.70
N LYS A 44 -5.83 13.46 9.46
CA LYS A 44 -5.93 12.39 10.47
C LYS A 44 -5.04 11.19 10.16
N GLY A 45 -4.81 10.90 8.89
CA GLY A 45 -3.95 9.82 8.43
C GLY A 45 -4.71 8.70 7.73
N THR A 46 -4.06 7.55 7.61
CA THR A 46 -4.56 6.38 6.88
C THR A 46 -4.61 5.17 7.81
N HIS A 47 -5.72 4.46 7.80
CA HIS A 47 -5.91 3.20 8.50
C HIS A 47 -6.08 2.07 7.49
N LEU A 48 -5.30 1.01 7.67
CA LEU A 48 -5.36 -0.21 6.87
C LEU A 48 -5.62 -1.39 7.82
N LYS A 49 -6.64 -2.17 7.52
CA LYS A 49 -6.95 -3.44 8.17
C LYS A 49 -6.88 -4.55 7.12
N MET A 50 -6.10 -5.58 7.41
CA MET A 50 -6.01 -6.80 6.63
C MET A 50 -6.26 -8.01 7.53
N ILE A 51 -6.90 -9.06 7.00
CA ILE A 51 -7.10 -10.32 7.70
C ILE A 51 -6.57 -11.46 6.82
N ILE A 52 -5.86 -12.39 7.46
CA ILE A 52 -5.42 -13.65 6.88
C ILE A 52 -6.04 -14.77 7.73
N GLN A 53 -6.86 -15.61 7.13
CA GLN A 53 -7.51 -16.75 7.76
C GLN A 53 -6.58 -17.95 7.66
N THR A 54 -6.01 -18.36 8.79
CA THR A 54 -5.24 -19.61 8.89
C THR A 54 -6.16 -20.77 9.31
N PRO A 55 -5.85 -22.01 8.92
CA PRO A 55 -6.54 -23.20 9.42
C PRO A 55 -6.54 -23.32 10.95
#